data_AF-A0A2H0XB92-F1
#
_entry.id   AF-A0A2H0XB92-F1
#
_cell.length_a   1.000
_cell.length_b   1.000
_cell.length_c   1.000
_cell.angle_alpha   90.00
_cell.angle_beta   90.00
_cell.angle_gamma   90.00
#
_symmetry.space_group_name_H-M   'P 1'
#
loop_
_entity.id
_entity.type
_entity.pdbx_description
1 polymer ?
#
loop_
_entity_poly.entity_id
_entity_poly.type
_entity_poly.pdbx_seq_one_letter_code
_entity_poly.pdbx_strand_id
1 'polypeptide(L)' 'AVIGDNARFGIHSGTMPGVLIGSNCAIGPGTLVFENLENNSTFFTEFKGVKKIELPK' A
#
# COMPACT_ATOMS: atom_id res chain seq x y z
N ALA A 1 12.37 -1.26 0.65
CA ALA A 1 11.74 -0.08 0.05
C ALA A 1 12.56 1.16 0.40
N VAL A 2 12.62 2.14 -0.48
CA VAL A 2 13.11 3.49 -0.13
C VAL A 2 11.91 4.29 0.33
N ILE A 3 12.01 4.97 1.47
CA ILE A 3 10.90 5.70 2.08
C ILE A 3 11.31 7.16 2.24
N GLY A 4 10.52 8.06 1.64
CA GLY A 4 10.70 9.50 1.74
C GLY A 4 10.33 10.06 3.10
N ASP A 5 10.66 11.33 3.31
CA ASP A 5 10.39 12.03 4.58
C ASP A 5 8.89 12.13 4.87
N ASN A 6 8.54 12.09 6.16
CA ASN A 6 7.16 12.22 6.65
C ASN A 6 6.16 11.18 6.09
N ALA A 7 6.64 10.02 5.63
CA ALA A 7 5.78 8.91 5.24
C ALA A 7 5.11 8.25 6.47
N ARG A 8 3.80 8.05 6.42
CA ARG A 8 2.99 7.48 7.51
C ARG A 8 2.50 6.10 7.11
N PHE A 9 2.74 5.11 7.97
CA PHE A 9 2.32 3.73 7.73
C PHE A 9 1.31 3.31 8.79
N GLY A 10 0.16 2.81 8.34
CA GLY A 10 -0.84 2.20 9.19
C GLY A 10 -0.39 0.85 9.74
N ILE A 11 -1.06 0.37 10.79
CA ILE A 11 -0.76 -0.93 11.38
C ILE A 11 -0.93 -2.05 10.34
N HIS A 12 -0.04 -3.05 10.37
CA HIS A 12 -0.05 -4.18 9.42
C HIS A 12 0.10 -3.78 7.94
N SER A 13 0.61 -2.59 7.62
CA SER A 13 1.00 -2.28 6.23
C SER A 13 2.36 -2.93 5.89
N GLY A 14 2.54 -3.38 4.65
CA GLY A 14 3.78 -3.95 4.15
C GLY A 14 4.16 -3.36 2.79
N THR A 15 5.45 -3.39 2.47
CA THR A 15 5.99 -2.91 1.19
C THR A 15 6.81 -4.00 0.53
N MET A 16 6.64 -4.19 -0.77
CA MET A 16 7.44 -5.14 -1.53
C MET A 16 8.89 -4.62 -1.64
N PRO A 17 9.92 -5.46 -1.52
CA PRO A 17 11.29 -5.04 -1.79
C PRO A 17 11.41 -4.43 -3.20
N GLY A 18 12.14 -3.32 -3.31
CA GLY A 18 12.32 -2.59 -4.58
C GLY A 18 11.38 -1.40 -4.80
N VAL A 19 10.31 -1.24 -4.00
CA VAL A 19 9.42 -0.06 -4.15
C VAL A 19 10.04 1.21 -3.56
N LEU A 20 9.76 2.34 -4.21
CA LEU A 20 10.07 3.69 -3.73
C LEU A 20 8.79 4.35 -3.23
N ILE A 21 8.81 4.91 -2.04
CA ILE A 21 7.71 5.66 -1.45
C ILE A 21 8.16 7.10 -1.34
N GLY A 22 7.45 8.00 -2.02
CA GLY A 22 7.70 9.44 -1.96
C GLY A 22 7.52 10.05 -0.57
N SER A 23 7.92 11.32 -0.45
CA SER A 23 7.77 12.12 0.76
C SER A 23 6.31 12.52 1.01
N ASN A 24 5.90 12.68 2.27
CA ASN A 24 4.52 12.99 2.68
C ASN A 24 3.48 11.95 2.26
N CYS A 25 3.87 10.70 2.01
CA CYS A 25 2.93 9.64 1.68
C CYS A 25 2.19 9.11 2.91
N ALA A 26 0.93 8.71 2.74
CA ALA A 26 0.14 8.10 3.80
C ALA A 26 -0.39 6.74 3.36
N ILE A 27 0.05 5.69 4.05
CA ILE A 27 -0.26 4.29 3.76
C ILE A 27 -1.27 3.78 4.77
N GLY A 28 -2.40 3.29 4.27
CA GLY A 28 -3.47 2.73 5.09
C GLY A 28 -3.06 1.46 5.85
N PRO A 29 -3.73 1.14 6.96
CA PRO A 29 -3.51 -0.12 7.67
C PRO A 29 -3.90 -1.32 6.81
N GLY A 30 -3.13 -2.41 6.88
CA GLY A 30 -3.36 -3.64 6.09
C GLY A 30 -3.03 -3.53 4.60
N THR A 31 -2.38 -2.46 4.17
CA THR A 31 -2.01 -2.25 2.76
C THR A 31 -0.68 -2.90 2.41
N LEU A 32 -0.65 -3.57 1.24
CA LEU A 32 0.58 -4.06 0.62
C LEU A 32 0.90 -3.20 -0.60
N VAL A 33 2.05 -2.53 -0.55
CA VAL A 33 2.54 -1.68 -1.65
C VAL A 33 3.41 -2.50 -2.58
N PHE A 34 2.94 -2.68 -3.81
CA PHE A 34 3.67 -3.39 -4.88
C PHE A 34 4.35 -2.45 -5.87
N GLU A 35 3.94 -1.18 -5.88
CA GLU A 35 4.32 -0.19 -6.88
C GLU A 35 4.96 1.03 -6.21
N ASN A 36 5.80 1.74 -6.96
CA ASN A 36 6.39 2.98 -6.49
C ASN A 36 5.35 4.11 -6.36
N LEU A 37 5.33 4.77 -5.20
CA LEU A 37 4.47 5.90 -4.86
C LEU A 37 5.18 7.22 -5.13
N GLU A 38 4.48 8.15 -5.78
CA GLU A 38 4.92 9.54 -5.92
C GLU A 38 4.75 10.33 -4.61
N ASN A 39 5.42 11.48 -4.53
CA ASN A 39 5.32 12.38 -3.37
C ASN A 39 3.88 12.83 -3.12
N ASN A 40 3.52 13.00 -1.85
CA ASN A 40 2.23 13.51 -1.40
C ASN A 40 1.02 12.62 -1.79
N SER A 41 1.27 11.32 -2.00
CA SER A 41 0.22 10.34 -2.35
C SER A 41 -0.32 9.64 -1.12
N THR A 42 -1.64 9.42 -1.10
CA THR A 42 -2.30 8.62 -0.06
C THR A 42 -2.71 7.30 -0.67
N PHE A 43 -2.15 6.20 -0.17
CA PHE A 43 -2.36 4.86 -0.70
C PHE A 43 -2.97 3.97 0.37
N PHE A 44 -4.24 3.65 0.19
CA PHE A 44 -4.98 2.78 1.07
C PHE A 44 -5.58 1.67 0.24
N THR A 45 -5.42 0.45 0.73
CA THR A 45 -6.15 -0.69 0.23
C THR A 45 -7.57 -0.53 0.75
N GLU A 46 -8.50 -0.18 -0.15
CA GLU A 46 -9.90 -0.46 0.13
C GLU A 46 -10.03 -1.96 0.36
N PHE A 47 -10.40 -2.36 1.57
CA PHE A 47 -10.96 -3.69 1.83
C PHE A 47 -12.31 -3.76 1.11
N LYS A 48 -12.31 -3.91 -0.23
CA LYS A 48 -13.48 -4.40 -0.97
C LYS A 48 -13.67 -5.84 -0.54
N GLY A 49 -14.68 -6.08 0.30
CA GLY A 49 -15.01 -7.40 0.83
C GLY A 49 -14.84 -8.51 -0.20
N VAL A 50 -14.14 -9.57 0.20
CA VAL A 50 -13.75 -10.71 -0.62
C VAL A 50 -14.95 -11.19 -1.45
N LYS A 51 -14.98 -10.88 -2.75
CA LYS A 51 -15.81 -11.63 -3.68
C LYS A 51 -15.17 -12.99 -3.83
N LYS A 52 -15.72 -13.99 -3.13
CA LYS A 52 -15.50 -15.41 -3.45
C LYS A 52 -15.82 -15.57 -4.95
N ILE A 53 -14.81 -15.79 -5.77
CA ILE A 53 -15.01 -16.27 -7.13
C ILE A 53 -14.90 -17.78 -7.01
N GLU A 54 -16.04 -18.46 -7.00
CA GLU A 54 -16.11 -19.92 -7.10
C GLU A 54 -15.52 -20.33 -8.46
N LEU A 55 -14.61 -21.32 -8.44
CA LEU A 55 -14.09 -21.96 -9.65
C LEU A 55 -15.26 -22.54 -10.48
N PRO A 56 -15.41 -22.19 -11.77
CA PRO A 56 -16.23 -22.99 -12.67
C PRO A 56 -15.55 -24.36 -12.88
N LYS A 57 -16.32 -25.43 -12.69
CA LYS A 57 -15.95 -26.83 -12.99
C LYS A 57 -15.77 -27.06 -14.49
#